data_AF-A0A9D1Y0V3-F1
#
_entry.id   AF-A0A9D1Y0V3-F1
#
_cell.length_a   1.000
_cell.length_b   1.000
_cell.length_c   1.000
_cell.angle_alpha   90.00
_cell.angle_beta   90.00
_cell.angle_gamma   90.00
#
_symmetry.space_group_name_H-M   'P 1'
#
loop_
_entity.id
_entity.type
_entity.pdbx_description
1 polymer ?
#
loop_
_entity_poly.entity_id
_entity_poly.type
_entity_poly.pdbx_seq_one_letter_code
_entity_poly.pdbx_strand_id
1 'polypeptide(L)'
;MKNFLNEFKAFALKGNVMDMAVGVIIGAAFQGIVTSLTNDILNPILGMAFSTDFSNVVIPLFGDASIGIGAFISAVINFIIMAFVLFCIVKAMNQLMALGHKEEEPAPEAPKAPTQEELLADILAELRTRNENEAALTK
;
A
#
# COMPACT_ATOMS: atom_id res chain seq x y z
N MET A 1 -3.67 -35.97 -0.87
CA MET A 1 -3.03 -34.88 -1.65
C MET A 1 -3.99 -34.11 -2.55
N LYS A 2 -4.93 -34.74 -3.29
CA LYS A 2 -5.94 -34.00 -4.10
C LYS A 2 -6.83 -33.04 -3.29
N ASN A 3 -7.23 -33.42 -2.07
CA ASN A 3 -8.06 -32.56 -1.21
C ASN A 3 -7.32 -31.29 -0.75
N PHE A 4 -6.05 -31.41 -0.36
CA PHE A 4 -5.23 -30.26 0.02
C PHE A 4 -5.02 -29.26 -1.15
N LEU A 5 -4.78 -29.76 -2.38
CA LEU A 5 -4.64 -28.88 -3.55
C LEU A 5 -5.95 -28.17 -3.91
N ASN A 6 -7.09 -28.83 -3.72
CA ASN A 6 -8.40 -28.21 -3.93
C ASN A 6 -8.73 -27.18 -2.86
N GLU A 7 -8.42 -27.46 -1.59
CA GLU A 7 -8.55 -26.52 -0.46
C GLU A 7 -7.60 -25.32 -0.61
N PHE A 8 -6.35 -25.55 -1.02
CA PHE A 8 -5.38 -24.50 -1.29
C PHE A 8 -5.81 -23.63 -2.48
N LYS A 9 -6.33 -24.24 -3.55
CA LYS A 9 -6.86 -23.48 -4.70
C LYS A 9 -8.08 -22.65 -4.27
N ALA A 10 -8.99 -23.20 -3.47
CA ALA A 10 -10.15 -22.47 -2.95
C ALA A 10 -9.73 -21.31 -2.02
N PHE A 11 -8.67 -21.50 -1.22
CA PHE A 11 -8.08 -20.46 -0.38
C PHE A 11 -7.39 -19.37 -1.21
N ALA A 12 -6.57 -19.74 -2.19
CA ALA A 12 -5.80 -18.82 -3.03
C ALA A 12 -6.70 -18.00 -3.97
N LEU A 13 -7.81 -18.58 -4.44
CA LEU A 13 -8.81 -17.88 -5.27
C LEU A 13 -9.72 -16.96 -4.46
N LYS A 14 -9.59 -16.92 -3.13
CA LYS A 14 -10.29 -15.94 -2.31
C LYS A 14 -9.74 -14.55 -2.67
N GLY A 15 -10.56 -13.73 -3.34
CA GLY A 15 -10.11 -12.44 -3.91
C GLY A 15 -9.33 -11.56 -2.94
N ASN A 16 -9.79 -11.45 -1.68
CA ASN A 16 -9.10 -10.69 -0.63
C ASN A 16 -7.66 -11.16 -0.34
N VAL A 17 -7.34 -12.45 -0.55
CA VAL A 17 -5.99 -12.99 -0.35
C VAL A 17 -5.11 -12.74 -1.58
N MET A 18 -5.69 -12.86 -2.78
CA MET A 18 -4.96 -12.61 -4.03
C MET A 18 -4.53 -11.15 -4.14
N ASP A 19 -5.44 -10.20 -3.90
CA ASP A 19 -5.14 -8.77 -4.00
C ASP A 19 -4.13 -8.33 -2.92
N MET A 20 -4.25 -8.88 -1.71
CA MET A 20 -3.27 -8.67 -0.65
C MET A 20 -1.89 -9.23 -1.03
N ALA A 21 -1.83 -10.44 -1.59
CA ALA A 21 -0.58 -11.06 -2.00
C ALA A 21 0.12 -10.27 -3.10
N VAL A 22 -0.64 -9.79 -4.10
CA VAL A 22 -0.10 -8.94 -5.18
C VAL A 22 0.45 -7.63 -4.61
N GLY A 23 -0.29 -6.97 -3.70
CA GLY A 23 0.16 -5.75 -3.04
C GLY A 23 1.48 -5.92 -2.26
N VAL A 24 1.62 -7.03 -1.52
CA VAL A 24 2.84 -7.33 -0.76
C VAL A 24 4.02 -7.62 -1.68
N ILE A 25 3.83 -8.40 -2.75
CA ILE A 25 4.91 -8.75 -3.69
C ILE A 25 5.40 -7.51 -4.44
N ILE A 26 4.48 -6.68 -4.94
CA ILE A 26 4.83 -5.44 -5.64
C ILE A 26 5.51 -4.46 -4.67
N GLY A 27 5.00 -4.33 -3.45
CA GLY A 27 5.62 -3.49 -2.41
C GLY A 27 7.06 -3.90 -2.11
N ALA A 28 7.32 -5.20 -1.95
CA ALA A 28 8.67 -5.73 -1.71
C ALA A 28 9.62 -5.51 -2.90
N ALA A 29 9.15 -5.75 -4.13
CA ALA A 29 9.94 -5.51 -5.34
C ALA A 29 10.29 -4.02 -5.49
N PHE A 30 9.31 -3.14 -5.23
CA PHE A 30 9.51 -1.69 -5.29
C PHE A 30 10.48 -1.19 -4.23
N GLN A 31 10.40 -1.68 -2.99
CA GLN A 31 11.37 -1.39 -1.94
C GLN A 31 12.80 -1.75 -2.39
N GLY A 32 12.97 -2.87 -3.10
CA GLY A 32 14.26 -3.27 -3.68
C GLY A 32 14.82 -2.24 -4.66
N ILE A 33 13.99 -1.67 -5.53
CA ILE A 33 14.39 -0.63 -6.50
C ILE A 33 14.84 0.64 -5.78
N VAL A 34 14.08 1.10 -4.78
CA VAL A 34 14.43 2.29 -3.99
C VAL A 34 15.72 2.08 -3.21
N THR A 35 15.90 0.88 -2.65
CA THR A 35 17.11 0.51 -1.90
C THR A 35 18.34 0.52 -2.82
N SER A 36 18.25 -0.07 -4.02
CA SER A 36 19.34 -0.07 -5.01
C SER A 36 19.66 1.35 -5.51
N LEU A 37 18.65 2.17 -5.82
CA LEU A 37 18.88 3.58 -6.17
C LEU A 37 19.65 4.33 -5.08
N THR A 38 19.32 4.07 -3.82
CA THR A 38 19.98 4.75 -2.71
C THR A 38 21.39 4.21 -2.48
N ASN A 39 21.55 2.89 -2.39
CA ASN A 39 22.81 2.27 -2.04
C ASN A 39 23.83 2.28 -3.18
N ASP A 40 23.37 2.08 -4.42
CA ASP A 40 24.26 1.88 -5.58
C ASP A 40 24.51 3.18 -6.35
N ILE A 41 23.63 4.16 -6.24
CA ILE A 41 23.77 5.45 -6.95
C ILE A 41 24.02 6.60 -5.96
N LEU A 42 23.15 6.79 -4.96
CA LEU A 42 23.27 7.96 -4.09
C LEU A 42 24.42 7.85 -3.09
N ASN A 43 24.63 6.70 -2.44
CA ASN A 43 25.73 6.54 -1.48
C ASN A 43 27.11 6.80 -2.11
N PRO A 44 27.45 6.30 -3.32
CA PRO A 44 28.70 6.66 -3.99
C PRO A 44 28.81 8.16 -4.31
N ILE A 45 27.74 8.80 -4.77
CA ILE A 45 27.72 10.23 -5.08
C ILE A 45 27.92 11.08 -3.82
N LEU A 46 27.23 10.73 -2.74
CA LEU A 46 27.38 11.38 -1.44
C LEU A 46 28.78 11.12 -0.86
N GLY A 47 29.31 9.90 -0.98
CA GLY A 47 30.67 9.56 -0.58
C GLY A 47 31.72 10.41 -1.30
N MET A 48 31.54 10.66 -2.59
CA MET A 48 32.40 11.57 -3.35
C MET A 48 32.23 13.04 -2.92
N ALA A 49 31.00 13.51 -2.73
CA ALA A 49 30.71 14.91 -2.38
C ALA A 49 31.15 15.29 -0.96
N PHE A 50 31.05 14.36 0.00
CA PHE A 50 31.42 14.56 1.39
C PHE A 50 32.81 14.01 1.76
N SER A 51 33.54 13.44 0.78
CA SER A 51 34.90 12.86 0.94
C SER A 51 35.08 11.95 2.16
N THR A 52 33.99 11.34 2.63
CA THR A 52 33.95 10.46 3.79
C THR A 52 33.07 9.29 3.44
N ASP A 53 33.68 8.11 3.36
CA ASP A 53 32.96 6.85 3.30
C ASP A 53 32.41 6.57 4.71
N PHE A 54 31.24 7.15 5.02
CA PHE A 54 30.64 7.07 6.36
C PHE A 54 30.46 5.62 6.82
N SER A 55 30.29 4.67 5.90
CA SER A 55 30.23 3.24 6.23
C SER A 55 31.39 2.74 7.11
N ASN A 56 32.57 3.37 7.02
CA ASN A 56 33.77 3.00 7.78
C ASN A 56 34.04 3.90 9.00
N VAL A 57 33.16 4.85 9.31
CA VAL A 57 33.26 5.67 10.53
C VAL A 57 32.73 4.85 11.70
N VAL A 58 33.66 4.12 12.32
CA VAL A 58 33.44 3.32 13.52
C VAL A 58 34.11 4.00 14.70
N ILE A 59 33.38 4.13 15.82
CA ILE A 59 33.99 4.44 17.11
C ILE A 59 34.38 3.10 17.74
N PRO A 60 35.69 2.81 17.94
CA PRO A 60 36.11 1.62 18.64
C PRO A 60 35.70 1.73 20.11
N LEU A 61 35.03 0.70 20.63
CA LEU A 61 34.79 0.51 22.05
C LEU A 61 35.90 -0.39 22.62
N PHE A 62 35.96 -0.53 23.94
CA PHE A 62 36.90 -1.46 24.58
C PHE A 62 36.70 -2.89 24.04
N GLY A 63 37.72 -3.45 23.38
CA GLY A 63 37.71 -4.78 22.76
C GLY A 63 37.56 -4.76 21.23
N ASP A 64 37.03 -5.84 20.64
CA ASP A 64 36.70 -5.97 19.20
C ASP A 64 35.34 -5.34 18.81
N ALA A 65 34.67 -4.67 19.75
CA ALA A 65 33.37 -4.05 19.49
C ALA A 65 33.56 -2.64 18.90
N SER A 66 32.84 -2.34 17.82
CA SER A 66 32.84 -1.01 17.20
C SER A 66 31.42 -0.53 16.94
N ILE A 67 31.15 0.76 17.17
CA ILE A 67 29.87 1.39 16.84
C ILE A 67 30.00 2.04 15.46
N GLY A 68 29.31 1.47 14.47
CA GLY A 68 29.23 2.00 13.11
C GLY A 68 28.31 3.20 13.00
N ILE A 69 28.79 4.38 13.42
CA ILE A 69 27.99 5.62 13.36
C ILE A 69 27.62 5.96 11.93
N GLY A 70 28.51 5.76 10.96
CA GLY A 70 28.18 6.15 9.60
C GLY A 70 27.33 5.13 8.84
N ALA A 71 27.24 3.86 9.29
CA ALA A 71 26.17 2.96 8.85
C ALA A 71 24.80 3.46 9.31
N PHE A 72 24.71 4.00 10.53
CA PHE A 72 23.47 4.62 11.03
C PHE A 72 23.11 5.89 10.26
N ILE A 73 24.07 6.80 10.00
CA ILE A 73 23.83 8.00 9.18
C ILE A 73 23.38 7.63 7.76
N SER A 74 24.02 6.62 7.15
CA SER A 74 23.60 6.10 5.84
C SER A 74 22.17 5.58 5.87
N ALA A 75 21.78 4.84 6.91
CA ALA A 75 20.41 4.37 7.08
C ALA A 75 19.40 5.52 7.23
N VAL A 76 19.74 6.59 7.96
CA VAL A 76 18.89 7.79 8.10
C VAL A 76 18.73 8.51 6.76
N ILE A 77 19.81 8.67 6.00
CA ILE A 77 19.78 9.28 4.67
C ILE A 77 18.89 8.45 3.73
N ASN A 78 19.05 7.13 3.73
CA ASN A 78 18.22 6.22 2.94
C ASN A 78 16.73 6.35 3.30
N PHE A 79 16.40 6.41 4.60
CA PHE A 79 15.02 6.62 5.04
C PHE A 79 14.43 7.94 4.51
N ILE A 80 15.17 9.05 4.55
CA ILE A 80 14.70 10.34 4.03
C ILE A 80 14.48 10.27 2.51
N ILE A 81 15.40 9.65 1.77
CA ILE A 81 15.27 9.46 0.31
C ILE A 81 14.05 8.60 -0.02
N MET A 82 13.88 7.47 0.68
CA MET A 82 12.74 6.58 0.48
C MET A 82 11.42 7.31 0.73
N ALA A 83 11.32 8.10 1.81
CA ALA A 83 10.15 8.94 2.08
C ALA A 83 9.91 9.97 0.97
N PHE A 84 10.97 10.60 0.44
CA PHE A 84 10.88 11.57 -0.65
C PHE A 84 10.44 10.93 -1.98
N VAL A 85 10.97 9.74 -2.32
CA VAL A 85 10.58 9.00 -3.53
C VAL A 85 9.11 8.57 -3.45
N LEU A 86 8.69 8.02 -2.30
CA LEU A 86 7.27 7.70 -2.04
C LEU A 86 6.38 8.92 -2.17
N PHE A 87 6.79 10.06 -1.60
CA PHE A 87 6.07 11.33 -1.76
C PHE A 87 5.96 11.76 -3.23
N CYS A 88 7.06 11.69 -4.00
CA CYS A 88 7.06 12.02 -5.41
C CYS A 88 6.13 11.12 -6.22
N ILE A 89 6.08 9.82 -5.92
CA ILE A 89 5.20 8.86 -6.60
C ILE A 89 3.74 9.13 -6.26
N VAL A 90 3.40 9.30 -4.97
CA VAL A 90 2.04 9.65 -4.55
C VAL A 90 1.61 10.97 -5.16
N LYS A 91 2.50 11.96 -5.21
CA LYS A 91 2.25 13.25 -5.87
C LYS A 91 2.06 13.09 -7.38
N ALA A 92 2.88 12.29 -8.05
CA ALA A 92 2.76 12.01 -9.47
C ALA A 92 1.45 11.29 -9.79
N MET A 93 1.05 10.29 -8.99
CA MET A 93 -0.23 9.59 -9.13
C MET A 93 -1.42 10.53 -8.87
N ASN A 94 -1.37 11.35 -7.82
CA ASN A 94 -2.40 12.34 -7.53
C ASN A 94 -2.49 13.40 -8.65
N GLN A 95 -1.35 13.79 -9.24
CA GLN A 95 -1.30 14.68 -10.39
C GLN A 95 -1.82 14.02 -11.66
N LEU A 96 -1.50 12.75 -11.92
CA LEU A 96 -1.97 11.99 -13.08
C LEU A 96 -3.47 11.74 -13.00
N MET A 97 -4.00 11.42 -11.82
CA MET A 97 -5.44 11.39 -11.58
C MET A 97 -6.05 12.77 -11.84
N ALA A 98 -5.47 13.84 -11.30
CA ALA A 98 -5.95 15.20 -11.57
C ALA A 98 -5.86 15.64 -13.04
N LEU A 99 -4.88 15.13 -13.80
CA LEU A 99 -4.69 15.38 -15.25
C LEU A 99 -5.59 14.50 -16.13
N GLY A 100 -5.92 13.28 -15.69
CA GLY A 100 -6.93 12.41 -16.28
C GLY A 100 -8.36 12.84 -15.98
N HIS A 101 -8.57 13.71 -14.99
CA HIS A 101 -9.85 14.36 -14.70
C HIS A 101 -10.11 15.63 -15.51
N LYS A 102 -9.67 15.66 -16.77
CA LYS A 102 -10.26 16.55 -17.79
C LYS A 102 -11.15 15.68 -18.67
N GLU A 103 -12.43 15.61 -18.28
CA GLU A 103 -13.52 14.92 -19.00
C GLU A 103 -13.31 13.40 -19.22
N GLU A 104 -13.26 12.64 -18.13
CA GLU A 104 -14.06 11.42 -18.07
C GLU A 104 -15.08 11.63 -16.96
N GLU A 105 -16.31 11.95 -17.39
CA GLU A 105 -17.49 11.47 -16.68
C GLU A 105 -17.18 10.02 -16.29
N PRO A 106 -17.22 9.67 -14.99
CA PRO A 106 -16.75 8.37 -14.53
C PRO A 106 -17.38 7.32 -15.42
N ALA A 107 -16.56 6.61 -16.20
CA ALA A 107 -17.03 5.46 -16.97
C ALA A 107 -17.92 4.69 -16.01
N PRO A 108 -19.23 4.53 -16.30
CA PRO A 108 -20.20 4.13 -15.31
C PRO A 108 -19.62 2.94 -14.56
N GLU A 109 -19.29 3.13 -13.29
CA GLU A 109 -18.95 2.01 -12.42
C GLU A 109 -20.12 1.05 -12.66
N ALA A 110 -19.83 -0.08 -13.31
CA ALA A 110 -20.84 -1.08 -13.64
C ALA A 110 -21.74 -1.19 -12.42
N PRO A 111 -23.04 -0.87 -12.58
CA PRO A 111 -23.88 -0.23 -11.55
C PRO A 111 -23.48 -0.82 -10.22
N LYS A 112 -22.82 -0.01 -9.36
CA LYS A 112 -22.48 -0.40 -8.00
C LYS A 112 -23.73 -1.09 -7.49
N ALA A 113 -23.65 -2.42 -7.35
CA ALA A 113 -24.76 -3.19 -6.82
C ALA A 113 -25.18 -2.41 -5.57
N PRO A 114 -26.48 -2.11 -5.42
CA PRO A 114 -26.96 -1.15 -4.44
C PRO A 114 -26.25 -1.41 -3.14
N THR A 115 -25.63 -0.36 -2.60
CA THR A 115 -24.75 -0.51 -1.44
C THR A 115 -25.53 -1.23 -0.35
N GLN A 116 -24.86 -2.06 0.46
CA GLN A 116 -25.58 -2.84 1.48
C GLN A 116 -26.45 -1.95 2.36
N GLU A 117 -26.04 -0.69 2.57
CA GLU A 117 -26.81 0.33 3.28
C GLU A 117 -28.08 0.78 2.54
N GLU A 118 -28.04 0.97 1.22
CA GLU A 118 -29.23 1.28 0.40
C GLU A 118 -30.21 0.11 0.34
N LEU A 119 -29.72 -1.13 0.17
CA LEU A 119 -30.56 -2.33 0.21
C LEU A 119 -31.22 -2.50 1.58
N LEU A 120 -30.48 -2.25 2.67
CA LEU A 120 -31.03 -2.31 4.02
C LEU A 120 -32.06 -1.20 4.26
N ALA A 121 -31.84 0.00 3.72
CA ALA A 121 -32.78 1.11 3.81
C ALA A 121 -34.09 0.81 3.04
N ASP A 122 -33.99 0.26 1.84
CA ASP A 122 -35.15 -0.16 1.04
C ASP A 122 -35.93 -1.28 1.72
N ILE A 123 -35.24 -2.30 2.23
CA ILE A 123 -35.87 -3.39 3.00
C ILE A 123 -36.57 -2.83 4.26
N LEU A 124 -35.94 -1.90 4.98
CA LEU A 124 -36.54 -1.28 6.17
C LEU A 124 -37.81 -0.47 5.82
N ALA A 125 -37.77 0.28 4.72
CA ALA A 125 -38.90 1.07 4.23
C ALA A 125 -40.07 0.15 3.81
N GLU A 126 -39.77 -0.93 3.11
CA GLU A 126 -40.77 -1.91 2.67
C GLU A 126 -41.39 -2.66 3.86
N LEU A 127 -40.60 -3.05 4.87
CA LEU A 127 -41.10 -3.70 6.09
C LEU A 127 -41.98 -2.76 6.94
N ARG A 128 -41.65 -1.47 7.04
CA ARG A 128 -42.51 -0.50 7.74
C ARG A 128 -43.86 -0.37 7.04
N THR A 129 -43.85 -0.23 5.72
CA THR A 129 -45.06 -0.16 4.91
C THR A 129 -45.91 -1.43 5.08
N ARG A 130 -45.27 -2.60 5.14
CA ARG A 130 -45.95 -3.88 5.39
C ARG A 130 -46.61 -3.93 6.76
N ASN A 131 -45.90 -3.52 7.81
CA ASN A 131 -46.43 -3.50 9.18
C ASN A 131 -47.59 -2.50 9.35
N GLU A 132 -47.53 -1.35 8.68
CA GLU A 132 -48.63 -0.37 8.69
C GLU A 132 -49.89 -0.92 8.01
N ASN A 133 -49.73 -1.63 6.88
CA ASN A 133 -50.83 -2.29 6.19
C ASN A 133 -51.40 -3.46 7.01
N GLU A 134 -50.56 -4.23 7.70
CA GLU A 134 -50.98 -5.32 8.59
C GLU A 134 -51.76 -4.76 9.80
N ALA A 135 -51.32 -3.65 10.38
CA ALA A 135 -52.03 -2.95 11.46
C ALA A 135 -53.38 -2.36 11.01
N ALA A 136 -53.50 -1.97 9.74
CA ALA A 136 -54.76 -1.48 9.15
C ALA A 136 -55.76 -2.61 8.86
N LEU A 137 -55.29 -3.83 8.58
CA LEU A 137 -56.14 -5.00 8.31
C LEU A 137 -56.66 -5.69 9.59
N THR A 138 -56.13 -5.34 10.76
CA THR A 138 -56.50 -5.96 12.06
C THR A 138 -57.45 -5.10 12.89
N LYS A 139 -57.97 -4.00 12.34
CA LYS A 139 -59.03 -3.15 12.92
C LYS A 139 -60.33 -3.31 12.15
#